data_AF-A0A961T348-F1
#
_entry.id   AF-A0A961T348-F1
#
_cell.length_a   1.000
_cell.length_b   1.000
_cell.length_c   1.000
_cell.angle_alpha   90.00
_cell.angle_beta   90.00
_cell.angle_gamma   90.00
#
_symmetry.space_group_name_H-M   'P 1'
#
loop_
_entity.id
_entity.type
_entity.pdbx_description
1 polymer ?
#
loop_
_entity_poly.entity_id
_entity_poly.type
_entity_poly.pdbx_seq_one_letter_code
_entity_poly.pdbx_strand_id
1 'polypeptide(L)' 'MSPEFLITSLIVVLIPGTGVVYTVMTGLAAGRRASIAAAFGCTLGIIPALGASVVGLAAILHTSALLFQVLKYAG' A
#
# COMPACT_ATOMS: atom_id res chain seq x y z
N MET A 1 -17.25 -15.09 8.82
CA MET A 1 -17.20 -13.82 8.08
C MET A 1 -18.52 -13.10 8.31
N SER A 2 -18.50 -11.94 8.94
CA SER A 2 -19.73 -11.17 9.20
C SER A 2 -20.10 -10.33 7.95
N PRO A 3 -21.39 -10.09 7.69
CA PRO A 3 -21.84 -9.25 6.57
C PRO A 3 -21.20 -7.85 6.57
N GLU A 4 -21.00 -7.27 7.75
CA GLU A 4 -20.38 -5.96 7.93
C GLU A 4 -18.92 -5.96 7.46
N PHE A 5 -18.15 -7.00 7.79
CA PHE A 5 -16.77 -7.13 7.31
C PHE A 5 -16.73 -7.24 5.78
N LEU A 6 -17.66 -7.98 5.18
CA LEU A 6 -17.73 -8.14 3.73
C LEU A 6 -17.97 -6.79 3.04
N ILE A 7 -18.96 -6.03 3.53
CA ILE A 7 -19.32 -4.71 3.00
C ILE A 7 -18.16 -3.73 3.17
N THR A 8 -17.57 -3.64 4.36
CA THR A 8 -16.43 -2.72 4.60
C THR A 8 -15.23 -3.09 3.75
N SER A 9 -14.88 -4.37 3.62
CA SER A 9 -13.74 -4.77 2.80
C SER A 9 -13.98 -4.48 1.32
N LEU A 10 -15.22 -4.63 0.83
CA LEU A 10 -15.58 -4.34 -0.56
C LEU A 10 -15.40 -2.86 -0.86
N ILE A 11 -15.84 -1.98 0.05
CA ILE A 11 -15.64 -0.53 -0.07
C ILE A 11 -14.15 -0.21 -0.14
N VAL A 12 -13.35 -0.75 0.78
CA VAL A 12 -11.90 -0.49 0.84
C VAL A 12 -11.18 -0.98 -0.42
N VAL A 13 -11.53 -2.17 -0.92
CA VAL A 13 -10.94 -2.74 -2.15
C VAL A 13 -11.28 -1.94 -3.41
N LEU A 14 -12.49 -1.34 -3.46
CA LEU A 14 -12.95 -0.59 -4.62
C LEU A 14 -12.31 0.80 -4.74
N ILE A 15 -11.76 1.35 -3.66
CA ILE A 15 -11.16 2.68 -3.67
C ILE A 15 -9.78 2.59 -4.35
N PRO A 16 -9.59 3.17 -5.55
CA PRO A 16 -8.32 3.09 -6.25
C PRO A 16 -7.26 3.91 -5.51
N GLY A 17 -6.09 3.31 -5.27
CA GLY A 17 -4.94 4.01 -4.71
C GLY A 17 -4.33 5.03 -5.69
N THR A 18 -3.51 5.94 -5.16
CA THR A 18 -2.83 6.99 -5.96
C THR A 18 -1.98 6.42 -7.11
N GLY A 19 -1.29 5.30 -6.88
CA GLY A 19 -0.50 4.62 -7.92
C GLY A 19 -1.36 4.03 -9.06
N VAL A 20 -2.57 3.54 -8.75
CA VAL A 20 -3.52 3.03 -9.75
C VAL A 20 -4.02 4.18 -10.61
N VAL A 21 -4.44 5.28 -9.98
CA VAL A 21 -4.88 6.49 -10.68
C VAL A 21 -3.78 7.02 -11.60
N TYR A 22 -2.54 7.15 -11.10
CA TYR A 22 -1.41 7.60 -11.91
C TYR A 22 -1.14 6.69 -13.12
N THR A 23 -1.16 5.37 -12.90
CA THR A 23 -0.91 4.38 -13.96
C THR A 23 -1.98 4.43 -15.06
N VAL A 24 -3.26 4.56 -14.67
CA VAL A 24 -4.40 4.66 -15.60
C VAL A 24 -4.35 5.97 -16.38
N MET A 25 -4.11 7.08 -15.71
CA MET A 25 -3.99 8.40 -16.35
C MET A 25 -2.82 8.41 -17.36
N THR A 26 -1.68 7.83 -16.98
CA THR A 26 -0.52 7.71 -17.87
C THR A 26 -0.83 6.82 -19.08
N GLY A 27 -1.60 5.75 -18.90
CA GLY A 27 -2.04 4.90 -20.01
C GLY A 27 -3.00 5.60 -20.96
N LEU A 28 -3.89 6.44 -20.44
CA LEU A 28 -4.83 7.20 -21.25
C LEU A 28 -4.13 8.36 -21.99
N ALA A 29 -3.17 9.03 -21.36
CA ALA A 29 -2.48 10.20 -21.93
C ALA A 29 -1.28 9.86 -22.83
N ALA A 30 -0.50 8.83 -22.47
CA ALA A 30 0.79 8.52 -23.11
C ALA A 30 0.88 7.09 -23.67
N GLY A 31 -0.21 6.32 -23.62
CA GLY A 31 -0.33 4.99 -24.22
C GLY A 31 0.23 3.83 -23.40
N ARG A 32 0.09 2.62 -23.93
CA ARG A 32 0.32 1.36 -23.19
C ARG A 32 1.76 1.17 -22.70
N ARG A 33 2.76 1.57 -23.48
CA ARG A 33 4.19 1.43 -23.08
C ARG A 33 4.54 2.34 -21.91
N ALA A 34 4.03 3.57 -21.92
CA ALA A 34 4.22 4.53 -20.82
C ALA A 34 3.50 4.06 -19.55
N SER A 35 2.28 3.52 -19.68
CA SER A 35 1.55 2.94 -18.55
C SER A 35 2.30 1.79 -17.88
N ILE A 36 2.91 0.89 -18.66
CA ILE A 36 3.70 -0.22 -18.11
C ILE A 36 4.91 0.30 -17.34
N ALA A 37 5.61 1.31 -17.87
CA ALA A 37 6.72 1.95 -17.18
C ALA A 37 6.28 2.65 -15.88
N ALA A 38 5.13 3.34 -15.90
CA ALA A 38 4.54 3.97 -14.72
C ALA A 38 4.16 2.94 -13.65
N ALA A 39 3.51 1.84 -14.04
CA ALA A 39 3.17 0.74 -13.14
C ALA A 39 4.43 0.16 -12.49
N PHE A 40 5.47 -0.11 -13.30
CA PHE A 40 6.72 -0.66 -12.81
C PHE A 40 7.44 0.31 -11.85
N GLY A 41 7.46 1.60 -12.19
CA GLY A 41 8.01 2.64 -11.33
C GLY A 41 7.26 2.75 -10.00
N CYS A 42 5.93 2.70 -10.02
CA CYS A 42 5.12 2.69 -8.80
C CYS A 42 5.43 1.45 -7.93
N THR A 43 5.53 0.26 -8.52
CA THR A 43 5.89 -0.96 -7.77
C THR A 43 7.29 -0.86 -7.18
N LEU A 44 8.28 -0.46 -7.97
CA LEU A 44 9.66 -0.30 -7.49
C LEU A 44 9.77 0.76 -6.39
N GLY A 45 9.02 1.86 -6.48
CA GLY A 45 9.01 2.90 -5.45
C GLY A 45 8.44 2.44 -4.11
N ILE A 46 7.49 1.51 -4.14
CA ILE A 46 6.89 0.94 -2.91
C ILE A 46 7.90 0.02 -2.20
N ILE A 47 8.73 -0.74 -2.94
CA ILE A 47 9.62 -1.76 -2.35
C ILE A 47 10.56 -1.21 -1.25
N PRO A 48 11.32 -0.10 -1.45
CA PRO A 48 12.16 0.46 -0.41
C PRO A 48 11.38 0.92 0.81
N ALA A 49 10.23 1.55 0.62
CA ALA A 49 9.37 2.00 1.72
C ALA A 49 8.83 0.82 2.52
N LEU A 50 8.45 -0.26 1.83
CA LEU A 50 7.97 -1.50 2.42
C LEU A 50 9.09 -2.21 3.19
N GLY A 51 10.29 -2.25 2.62
CA GLY A 51 11.50 -2.76 3.29
C GLY A 51 11.83 -1.98 4.57
N ALA A 52 11.85 -0.64 4.49
CA ALA A 52 12.07 0.21 5.66
C ALA A 52 11.01 0.00 6.74
N SER A 53 9.74 -0.15 6.34
CA SER A 53 8.61 -0.41 7.25
C SER A 53 8.75 -1.76 7.94
N VAL A 54 9.09 -2.82 7.20
CA VAL A 54 9.28 -4.17 7.75
C VAL A 54 10.47 -4.21 8.71
N VAL A 55 11.60 -3.62 8.33
CA VAL A 55 12.80 -3.55 9.18
C VAL A 55 12.50 -2.75 10.45
N GLY A 56 11.86 -1.59 10.32
CA GLY A 56 11.47 -0.77 11.47
C GLY A 56 10.49 -1.49 12.40
N LEU A 57 9.46 -2.14 11.85
CA LEU A 57 8.49 -2.89 12.65
C LEU A 57 9.14 -4.11 13.32
N ALA A 58 10.05 -4.81 12.63
CA ALA A 58 10.81 -5.92 13.20
C ALA A 58 11.70 -5.48 14.37
N ALA A 59 12.39 -4.34 14.23
CA ALA A 59 13.18 -3.76 15.32
C ALA A 59 12.32 -3.43 16.55
N ILE A 60 11.11 -2.90 16.33
CA ILE A 60 10.18 -2.56 17.41
C ILE A 60 9.63 -3.82 18.10
N LEU A 61 9.20 -4.81 17.32
CA LEU A 61 8.73 -6.10 17.83
C LEU A 61 9.79 -6.80 18.69
N HIS A 62 11.06 -6.70 18.29
CA HIS A 62 12.18 -7.28 19.04
C HIS A 62 12.55 -6.49 20.30
N THR A 63 12.31 -5.17 20.31
CA THR A 63 12.77 -4.29 21.41
C THR A 63 11.69 -4.07 22.48
N SER A 64 10.42 -3.89 22.11
CA SER A 64 9.37 -3.58 23.09
C SER A 64 7.95 -3.89 22.59
N ALA A 65 7.25 -4.74 23.35
CA ALA A 65 5.84 -5.02 23.15
C ALA A 65 4.96 -3.77 23.33
N LEU A 66 5.35 -2.82 24.18
CA LEU A 66 4.57 -1.61 24.44
C LEU A 66 4.61 -0.66 23.24
N LEU A 67 5.78 -0.44 22.62
CA LEU A 67 5.86 0.38 21.40
C LEU A 67 5.05 -0.24 20.25
N PHE A 68 5.06 -1.56 20.12
CA PHE A 68 4.25 -2.24 19.12
C PHE A 68 2.74 -2.03 19.36
N GLN A 69 2.27 -2.06 20.62
CA GLN A 69 0.86 -1.77 20.92
C GLN A 69 0.48 -0.34 20.53
N VAL A 70 1.33 0.65 20.85
CA VAL A 70 1.07 2.04 20.46
C VAL A 70 0.97 2.18 18.95
N LEU A 71 1.91 1.59 18.20
CA LEU A 71 1.90 1.61 16.74
C LEU A 71 0.68 0.90 16.14
N LYS A 72 0.27 -0.22 16.72
CA LYS A 72 -0.91 -0.98 16.29
C LYS A 72 -2.20 -0.15 16.36
N TYR A 73 -2.32 0.74 17.33
CA TYR A 73 -3.49 1.63 17.48
C TYR A 73 -3.32 2.98 16.76
N ALA A 74 -2.10 3.37 16.41
CA ALA A 74 -1.81 4.61 15.70
C ALA A 74 -1.91 4.47 14.17
N GLY A 75 -1.71 3.26 13.63
CA GLY A 75 -2.00 2.91 12.24
C GLY A 75 -3.48 2.65 12.03
#